data_AF-A0A529KLA0-F1
#
_entry.id   AF-A0A529KLA0-F1
#
_cell.length_a   1.000
_cell.length_b   1.000
_cell.length_c   1.000
_cell.angle_alpha   90.00
_cell.angle_beta   90.00
_cell.angle_gamma   90.00
#
_symmetry.space_group_name_H-M   'P 1'
#
loop_
_entity.id
_entity.type
_entity.pdbx_description
1 polymer ?
#
loop_
_entity_poly.entity_id
_entity_poly.type
_entity_poly.pdbx_seq_one_letter_code
_entity_poly.pdbx_strand_id
1 'polypeptide(L)'
;VQQCYAMENPRKFAGYGEHCWGITASEGPGPATLKLNGVERVFDDYVGRGVPYGPDDGTLAPWAVVASLPFAPEIVLQAIDFCIHQAKLKKYNRYGFKASFNPTHPGEPGNPYGWWVSPWHFGLNQGPIVLMIENYRTDQLWQLMRGCPYIVAGLRRAGFRGGWLK
;
A
#
# COMPACT_ATOMS: atom_id res chain seq x y z
N VAL A 1 4.93 -0.24 -12.54
CA VAL A 1 3.55 -0.69 -12.87
C VAL A 1 2.51 0.03 -12.03
N GLN A 2 2.44 -0.17 -10.72
CA GLN A 2 1.38 0.46 -9.89
C GLN A 2 1.39 1.99 -9.96
N GLN A 3 2.56 2.63 -9.85
CA GLN A 3 2.67 4.08 -9.98
C GLN A 3 2.21 4.58 -11.35
N CYS A 4 2.66 3.95 -12.44
CA CYS A 4 2.22 4.29 -13.81
C CYS A 4 0.70 4.18 -13.95
N TYR A 5 0.09 3.09 -13.45
CA TYR A 5 -1.37 2.93 -13.46
C TYR A 5 -2.07 4.06 -12.70
N ALA A 6 -1.55 4.47 -11.54
CA ALA A 6 -2.10 5.57 -10.77
C ALA A 6 -1.94 6.93 -11.47
N MET A 7 -0.86 7.13 -12.22
CA MET A 7 -0.67 8.32 -13.06
C MET A 7 -1.64 8.36 -14.24
N GLU A 8 -1.88 7.21 -14.89
CA GLU A 8 -2.86 7.08 -15.98
C GLU A 8 -4.29 7.24 -15.48
N ASN A 9 -4.59 6.73 -14.28
CA ASN A 9 -5.89 6.77 -13.63
C ASN A 9 -7.07 6.50 -14.58
N PRO A 10 -7.11 5.32 -15.24
CA PRO A 10 -8.09 5.03 -16.30
C PRO A 10 -9.54 5.08 -15.79
N ARG A 11 -9.75 4.83 -14.50
CA ARG A 11 -11.05 4.87 -13.83
C ARG A 11 -11.38 6.25 -13.24
N LYS A 12 -10.49 7.25 -13.36
CA LYS A 12 -10.68 8.63 -12.89
C LYS A 12 -11.11 8.69 -11.42
N PHE A 13 -10.47 7.91 -10.55
CA PHE A 13 -10.67 8.00 -9.11
C PHE A 13 -9.96 9.23 -8.54
N ALA A 14 -10.53 9.83 -7.51
CA ALA A 14 -9.91 10.97 -6.84
C ALA A 14 -8.61 10.55 -6.14
N GLY A 15 -7.63 11.44 -6.19
CA GLY A 15 -6.36 11.29 -5.49
C GLY A 15 -5.30 10.45 -6.19
N TYR A 16 -5.63 9.59 -7.16
CA TYR A 16 -4.64 8.79 -7.90
C TYR A 16 -3.64 9.68 -8.64
N GLY A 17 -2.36 9.35 -8.56
CA GLY A 17 -1.32 10.08 -9.28
C GLY A 17 0.10 9.61 -8.96
N GLU A 18 1.09 10.38 -9.43
CA GLU A 18 2.52 10.07 -9.29
C GLU A 18 2.96 9.80 -7.85
N HIS A 19 2.42 10.55 -6.88
CA HIS A 19 2.74 10.44 -5.46
C HIS A 19 1.64 9.78 -4.62
N CYS A 20 0.56 9.31 -5.25
CA CYS A 20 -0.57 8.72 -4.55
C CYS A 20 -1.02 7.46 -5.29
N TRP A 21 -0.44 6.35 -4.86
CA TRP A 21 -0.61 5.03 -5.42
C TRP A 21 -0.46 3.99 -4.29
N GLY A 22 -0.48 2.70 -4.66
CA GLY A 22 -0.35 1.58 -3.72
C GLY A 22 -1.62 0.76 -3.73
N ILE A 23 -1.65 -0.28 -4.56
CA ILE A 23 -2.83 -1.09 -4.81
C ILE A 23 -2.49 -2.52 -4.43
N THR A 24 -3.10 -3.01 -3.36
CA THR A 24 -2.90 -4.37 -2.85
C THR A 24 -4.12 -4.82 -2.07
N ALA A 25 -4.18 -6.10 -1.74
CA ALA A 25 -5.20 -6.67 -0.87
C ALA A 25 -5.38 -5.85 0.41
N SER A 26 -6.60 -5.38 0.64
CA SER A 26 -6.92 -4.46 1.73
C SER A 26 -8.41 -4.43 2.00
N GLU A 27 -8.81 -3.90 3.15
CA GLU A 27 -10.18 -3.47 3.42
C GLU A 27 -10.54 -2.27 2.51
N GLY A 28 -11.82 -2.13 2.18
CA GLY A 28 -12.36 -0.96 1.49
C GLY A 28 -13.64 -0.44 2.15
N PRO A 29 -14.24 0.62 1.60
CA PRO A 29 -15.44 1.24 2.15
C PRO A 29 -16.74 0.47 1.87
N GLY A 30 -16.67 -0.68 1.19
CA GLY A 30 -17.83 -1.46 0.78
C GLY A 30 -18.29 -2.52 1.79
N PRO A 31 -19.25 -3.38 1.39
CA PRO A 31 -19.89 -3.41 0.07
C PRO A 31 -20.89 -2.25 -0.11
N ALA A 32 -20.70 -1.42 -1.13
CA ALA A 32 -21.60 -0.29 -1.40
C ALA A 32 -21.56 0.12 -2.88
N THR A 33 -22.69 0.58 -3.41
CA THR A 33 -22.75 1.23 -4.73
C THR A 33 -23.25 2.66 -4.55
N LEU A 34 -22.45 3.64 -4.97
CA LEU A 34 -22.78 5.06 -4.85
C LEU A 34 -22.70 5.75 -6.21
N LYS A 35 -23.61 6.70 -6.45
CA LYS A 35 -23.52 7.61 -7.58
C LYS A 35 -22.78 8.89 -7.16
N LEU A 36 -21.53 9.03 -7.57
CA LEU A 36 -20.64 10.12 -7.20
C LEU A 36 -20.28 10.93 -8.45
N ASN A 37 -20.54 12.24 -8.44
CA ASN A 37 -20.33 13.12 -9.59
C ASN A 37 -20.96 12.60 -10.89
N GLY A 38 -22.16 12.01 -10.79
CA GLY A 38 -22.87 11.43 -11.93
C GLY A 38 -22.39 10.04 -12.37
N VAL A 39 -21.29 9.52 -11.80
CA VAL A 39 -20.70 8.22 -12.12
C VAL A 39 -21.07 7.20 -11.04
N GLU A 40 -21.59 6.04 -11.45
CA GLU A 40 -21.81 4.92 -10.54
C GLU A 40 -20.47 4.28 -10.15
N ARG A 41 -20.23 4.11 -8.86
CA ARG A 41 -19.03 3.52 -8.28
C ARG A 41 -19.44 2.35 -7.39
N VAL A 42 -18.84 1.19 -7.64
CA VAL A 42 -18.96 0.01 -6.78
C VAL A 42 -17.73 -0.04 -5.90
N PHE A 43 -17.94 -0.16 -4.61
CA PHE A 43 -16.92 -0.27 -3.59
C PHE A 43 -17.00 -1.65 -2.94
N ASP A 44 -15.84 -2.27 -2.81
CA ASP A 44 -15.69 -3.57 -2.16
C ASP A 44 -15.29 -3.39 -0.69
N ASP A 45 -15.60 -4.39 0.13
CA ASP A 45 -14.99 -4.54 1.46
C ASP A 45 -13.55 -5.04 1.29
N TYR A 46 -13.19 -6.16 1.94
CA TYR A 46 -11.90 -6.79 1.74
C TYR A 46 -11.84 -7.53 0.40
N VAL A 47 -10.92 -7.13 -0.48
CA VAL A 47 -10.65 -7.83 -1.74
C VAL A 47 -9.17 -7.74 -2.10
N GLY A 48 -8.69 -8.74 -2.85
CA GLY A 48 -7.34 -8.78 -3.41
C GLY A 48 -7.15 -7.76 -4.55
N ARG A 49 -7.15 -6.45 -4.22
CA ARG A 49 -6.91 -5.37 -5.19
C ARG A 49 -5.53 -5.52 -5.84
N GLY A 50 -5.44 -5.20 -7.12
CA GLY A 50 -4.21 -5.31 -7.88
C GLY A 50 -4.36 -4.74 -9.29
N VAL A 51 -3.27 -4.27 -9.87
CA VAL A 51 -3.26 -3.67 -11.22
C VAL A 51 -2.16 -4.28 -12.08
N PRO A 52 -2.33 -4.32 -13.42
CA PRO A 52 -3.42 -3.70 -14.18
C PRO A 52 -4.69 -4.56 -14.35
N TYR A 53 -4.64 -5.84 -13.96
CA TYR A 53 -5.71 -6.80 -14.29
C TYR A 53 -6.62 -7.18 -13.12
N GLY A 54 -6.35 -6.70 -11.91
CA GLY A 54 -7.17 -6.97 -10.72
C GLY A 54 -8.24 -5.91 -10.47
N PRO A 55 -9.01 -6.06 -9.38
CA PRO A 55 -10.02 -5.07 -9.00
C PRO A 55 -9.37 -3.77 -8.53
N ASP A 56 -9.99 -2.66 -8.94
CA ASP A 56 -9.65 -1.29 -8.55
C ASP A 56 -10.92 -0.47 -8.30
N ASP A 57 -11.30 -0.27 -7.05
CA ASP A 57 -12.45 0.53 -6.65
C ASP A 57 -12.04 1.94 -6.13
N GLY A 58 -10.81 2.37 -6.42
CA GLY A 58 -10.27 3.64 -5.95
C GLY A 58 -9.66 3.58 -4.55
N THR A 59 -9.61 2.39 -3.94
CA THR A 59 -9.03 2.20 -2.61
C THR A 59 -7.54 1.91 -2.71
N LEU A 60 -6.75 2.73 -2.02
CA LEU A 60 -5.30 2.66 -1.94
C LEU A 60 -4.83 2.20 -0.55
N ALA A 61 -3.66 1.59 -0.53
CA ALA A 61 -3.03 0.98 0.63
C ALA A 61 -1.64 1.59 0.84
N PRO A 62 -1.49 2.59 1.72
CA PRO A 62 -0.24 3.35 1.87
C PRO A 62 0.90 2.47 2.40
N TRP A 63 0.58 1.42 3.15
CA TRP A 63 1.55 0.45 3.64
C TRP A 63 2.24 -0.33 2.51
N ALA A 64 1.56 -0.55 1.38
CA ALA A 64 2.12 -1.25 0.23
C ALA A 64 3.24 -0.44 -0.44
N VAL A 65 3.07 0.89 -0.47
CA VAL A 65 4.08 1.83 -0.95
C VAL A 65 5.32 1.74 -0.07
N VAL A 66 5.14 1.82 1.26
CA VAL A 66 6.26 1.73 2.21
C VAL A 66 6.96 0.36 2.14
N ALA A 67 6.20 -0.71 2.01
CA ALA A 67 6.74 -2.06 1.85
C ALA A 67 7.57 -2.22 0.56
N SER A 68 7.46 -1.28 -0.38
CA SER A 68 8.25 -1.27 -1.62
C SER A 68 9.55 -0.45 -1.51
N LEU A 69 9.82 0.16 -0.36
CA LEU A 69 10.95 1.09 -0.17
C LEU A 69 12.32 0.51 -0.55
N PRO A 70 12.67 -0.75 -0.21
CA PRO A 70 13.95 -1.34 -0.65
C PRO A 70 14.10 -1.53 -2.17
N PHE A 71 13.02 -1.46 -2.94
CA PHE A 71 13.04 -1.76 -4.38
C PHE A 71 13.09 -0.51 -5.26
N ALA A 72 12.44 0.57 -4.85
CA ALA A 72 12.35 1.80 -5.63
C ALA A 72 12.24 3.03 -4.71
N PRO A 73 13.29 3.31 -3.91
CA PRO A 73 13.22 4.30 -2.84
C PRO A 73 12.89 5.71 -3.34
N GLU A 74 13.34 6.08 -4.55
CA GLU A 74 13.17 7.42 -5.10
C GLU A 74 11.68 7.78 -5.27
N ILE A 75 10.89 6.87 -5.83
CA ILE A 75 9.45 7.07 -6.04
C ILE A 75 8.64 6.79 -4.77
N VAL A 76 9.12 5.86 -3.94
CA VAL A 76 8.43 5.48 -2.69
C VAL A 76 8.54 6.59 -1.65
N LEU A 77 9.72 7.20 -1.47
CA LEU A 77 9.92 8.29 -0.50
C LEU A 77 9.02 9.49 -0.81
N GLN A 78 8.88 9.86 -2.09
CA GLN A 78 7.97 10.94 -2.52
C GLN A 78 6.50 10.61 -2.21
N ALA A 79 6.09 9.37 -2.46
CA ALA A 79 4.72 8.94 -2.18
C ALA A 79 4.43 8.83 -0.66
N ILE A 80 5.42 8.42 0.15
CA ILE A 80 5.32 8.45 1.61
C ILE A 80 5.18 9.89 2.11
N ASP A 81 6.01 10.81 1.62
CA ASP A 81 5.94 12.23 1.97
C ASP A 81 4.54 12.80 1.68
N PHE A 82 4.02 12.56 0.47
CA PHE A 82 2.66 12.93 0.10
C PHE A 82 1.62 12.35 1.06
N CYS A 83 1.71 11.05 1.37
CA CYS A 83 0.78 10.38 2.28
C CYS A 83 0.78 10.99 3.69
N ILE A 84 1.95 11.39 4.19
CA ILE A 84 2.10 11.98 5.53
C ILE A 84 1.62 13.43 5.55
N HIS A 85 2.05 14.24 4.59
CA HIS A 85 1.95 15.70 4.68
C HIS A 85 0.76 16.27 3.89
N GLN A 86 0.50 15.75 2.69
CA GLN A 86 -0.59 16.22 1.83
C GLN A 86 -1.90 15.49 2.13
N ALA A 87 -1.88 14.16 2.09
CA ALA A 87 -3.04 13.33 2.42
C ALA A 87 -3.31 13.23 3.93
N LYS A 88 -2.34 13.65 4.77
CA LYS A 88 -2.47 13.74 6.24
C LYS A 88 -2.85 12.41 6.90
N LEU A 89 -2.48 11.27 6.30
CA LEU A 89 -2.91 9.93 6.73
C LEU A 89 -2.40 9.50 8.11
N LYS A 90 -1.42 10.22 8.67
CA LYS A 90 -0.93 10.02 10.04
C LYS A 90 -1.55 10.97 11.07
N LYS A 91 -2.40 11.91 10.67
CA LYS A 91 -2.84 13.03 11.52
C LYS A 91 -3.69 12.56 12.71
N TYR A 92 -4.56 11.56 12.51
CA TYR A 92 -5.55 11.15 13.51
C TYR A 92 -5.31 9.73 14.05
N ASN A 93 -4.04 9.31 14.20
CA ASN A 93 -3.72 8.02 14.80
C ASN A 93 -2.30 7.99 15.40
N ARG A 94 -2.02 6.98 16.23
CA ARG A 94 -0.71 6.78 16.88
C ARG A 94 0.18 5.70 16.26
N TYR A 95 -0.37 4.86 15.37
CA TYR A 95 0.28 3.63 14.91
C TYR A 95 0.73 3.69 13.45
N GLY A 96 0.81 4.88 12.85
CA GLY A 96 1.33 5.06 11.50
C GLY A 96 0.22 5.18 10.46
N PHE A 97 0.29 4.39 9.40
CA PHE A 97 -0.76 4.40 8.38
C PHE A 97 -1.85 3.40 8.71
N LYS A 98 -3.11 3.78 8.48
CA LYS A 98 -4.27 2.87 8.51
C LYS A 98 -4.19 1.85 7.37
N ALA A 99 -5.07 0.85 7.40
CA ALA A 99 -5.05 -0.25 6.45
C ALA A 99 -5.13 0.20 4.98
N SER A 100 -5.99 1.18 4.71
CA SER A 100 -6.29 1.68 3.37
C SER A 100 -7.07 2.99 3.45
N PHE A 101 -7.25 3.63 2.30
CA PHE A 101 -8.07 4.83 2.15
C PHE A 101 -8.62 4.98 0.73
N ASN A 102 -9.66 5.79 0.57
CA ASN A 102 -10.31 6.02 -0.72
C ASN A 102 -10.80 7.47 -0.79
N PRO A 103 -10.06 8.38 -1.48
CA PRO A 103 -10.44 9.79 -1.60
C PRO A 103 -11.70 10.03 -2.42
N THR A 104 -12.17 9.02 -3.17
CA THR A 104 -13.42 9.12 -3.95
C THR A 104 -14.63 8.88 -3.05
N HIS A 105 -14.51 8.00 -2.06
CA HIS A 105 -15.59 7.68 -1.14
C HIS A 105 -15.69 8.73 -0.02
N PRO A 106 -16.89 9.27 0.28
CA PRO A 106 -17.05 10.34 1.28
C PRO A 106 -16.74 9.89 2.72
N GLY A 107 -16.80 8.57 2.96
CA GLY A 107 -16.68 7.99 4.30
C GLY A 107 -17.92 8.23 5.14
N GLU A 108 -17.82 7.95 6.43
CA GLU A 108 -18.92 8.17 7.37
C GLU A 108 -19.10 9.66 7.71
N PRO A 109 -20.32 10.14 7.95
CA PRO A 109 -20.57 11.50 8.41
C PRO A 109 -19.73 11.84 9.65
N GLY A 110 -19.07 13.01 9.62
CA GLY A 110 -18.23 13.47 10.73
C GLY A 110 -16.81 12.89 10.76
N ASN A 111 -16.41 12.09 9.77
CA ASN A 111 -15.01 11.66 9.66
C ASN A 111 -14.08 12.89 9.47
N PRO A 112 -12.87 12.88 10.04
CA PRO A 112 -12.03 14.07 10.11
C PRO A 112 -11.18 14.30 8.84
N TYR A 113 -11.30 13.44 7.84
CA TYR A 113 -10.55 13.51 6.57
C TYR A 113 -11.38 14.14 5.44
N GLY A 114 -12.72 14.05 5.51
CA GLY A 114 -13.63 14.44 4.43
C GLY A 114 -13.76 13.38 3.32
N TRP A 115 -13.17 12.21 3.53
CA TRP A 115 -13.18 11.05 2.65
C TRP A 115 -12.86 9.80 3.47
N TRP A 116 -13.08 8.62 2.91
CA TRP A 116 -12.94 7.37 3.63
C TRP A 116 -11.48 7.03 3.90
N VAL A 117 -11.17 6.77 5.17
CA VAL A 117 -9.92 6.18 5.64
C VAL A 117 -10.31 5.02 6.55
N SER A 118 -9.68 3.86 6.36
CA SER A 118 -9.96 2.68 7.19
C SER A 118 -9.83 3.02 8.68
N PRO A 119 -10.74 2.52 9.54
CA PRO A 119 -10.64 2.68 10.98
C PRO A 119 -9.60 1.74 11.60
N TRP A 120 -9.07 0.76 10.85
CA TRP A 120 -8.26 -0.33 11.39
C TRP A 120 -6.76 -0.23 11.09
N HIS A 121 -5.99 -0.94 11.91
CA HIS A 121 -4.62 -1.32 11.62
C HIS A 121 -4.54 -2.84 11.65
N PHE A 122 -4.07 -3.45 10.57
CA PHE A 122 -3.82 -4.89 10.54
C PHE A 122 -2.33 -5.16 10.75
N GLY A 123 -2.01 -6.14 11.59
CA GLY A 123 -0.62 -6.54 11.84
C GLY A 123 0.10 -6.96 10.57
N LEU A 124 -0.61 -7.61 9.64
CA LEU A 124 -0.07 -7.99 8.32
C LEU A 124 0.30 -6.78 7.44
N ASN A 125 -0.27 -5.59 7.70
CA ASN A 125 0.05 -4.35 7.00
C ASN A 125 1.19 -3.60 7.71
N GLN A 126 1.13 -3.54 9.05
CA GLN A 126 2.12 -2.80 9.85
C GLN A 126 3.48 -3.50 9.91
N GLY A 127 3.50 -4.82 9.93
CA GLY A 127 4.75 -5.60 9.94
C GLY A 127 5.64 -5.22 8.74
N PRO A 128 5.18 -5.40 7.50
CA PRO A 128 5.95 -5.04 6.31
C PRO A 128 6.45 -3.59 6.29
N ILE A 129 5.68 -2.62 6.81
CA ILE A 129 6.15 -1.23 6.92
C ILE A 129 7.48 -1.18 7.69
N VAL A 130 7.51 -1.73 8.90
CA VAL A 130 8.69 -1.66 9.77
C VAL A 130 9.83 -2.49 9.21
N LEU A 131 9.54 -3.70 8.75
CA LEU A 131 10.57 -4.61 8.23
C LEU A 131 11.24 -4.05 6.97
N MET A 132 10.46 -3.46 6.06
CA MET A 132 10.99 -2.93 4.80
C MET A 132 11.66 -1.57 4.95
N ILE A 133 11.24 -0.75 5.92
CA ILE A 133 12.02 0.43 6.32
C ILE A 133 13.39 0.02 6.82
N GLU A 134 13.47 -0.98 7.72
CA GLU A 134 14.76 -1.39 8.27
C GLU A 134 15.66 -2.06 7.23
N ASN A 135 15.10 -2.90 6.35
CA ASN A 135 15.87 -3.46 5.23
C ASN A 135 16.40 -2.37 4.29
N TYR A 136 15.61 -1.33 4.00
CA TYR A 136 16.09 -0.20 3.21
C TYR A 136 17.25 0.54 3.89
N ARG A 137 17.17 0.73 5.21
CA ARG A 137 18.17 1.50 5.97
C ARG A 137 19.48 0.75 6.19
N THR A 138 19.41 -0.54 6.51
CA THR A 138 20.57 -1.28 7.04
C THR A 138 20.71 -2.70 6.49
N ASP A 139 19.75 -3.17 5.68
CA ASP A 139 19.68 -4.55 5.20
C ASP A 139 19.53 -5.60 6.33
N GLN A 140 19.25 -5.18 7.58
CA GLN A 140 19.43 -6.02 8.77
C GLN A 140 18.67 -7.35 8.72
N LEU A 141 17.39 -7.34 8.32
CA LEU A 141 16.59 -8.57 8.35
C LEU A 141 16.98 -9.51 7.21
N TRP A 142 17.30 -8.97 6.04
CA TRP A 142 17.83 -9.76 4.94
C TRP A 142 19.20 -10.35 5.26
N GLN A 143 20.07 -9.63 5.97
CA GLN A 143 21.34 -10.16 6.49
C GLN A 143 21.12 -11.26 7.53
N LEU A 144 20.18 -11.06 8.46
CA LEU A 144 19.81 -12.08 9.43
C LEU A 144 19.31 -13.36 8.76
N MET A 145 18.42 -13.23 7.77
CA MET A 145 17.92 -14.36 6.99
C MET A 145 19.03 -15.04 6.18
N ARG A 146 19.98 -14.27 5.64
CA ARG A 146 21.14 -14.80 4.89
C ARG A 146 22.07 -15.62 5.79
N GLY A 147 22.21 -15.20 7.05
CA GLY A 147 22.97 -15.93 8.07
C GLY A 147 22.35 -17.26 8.51
N CYS A 148 21.09 -17.53 8.16
CA CYS A 148 20.41 -18.76 8.56
C CYS A 148 20.78 -19.93 7.62
N PRO A 149 21.52 -20.96 8.10
CA PRO A 149 21.98 -22.05 7.25
C PRO A 149 20.80 -22.87 6.67
N TYR A 150 19.69 -22.95 7.38
CA TYR A 150 18.50 -23.67 6.92
C TYR A 150 17.82 -22.99 5.73
N ILE A 151 17.70 -21.66 5.75
CA ILE A 151 17.14 -20.87 4.64
C ILE A 151 18.05 -21.01 3.42
N VAL A 152 19.35 -20.81 3.59
CA VAL A 152 20.34 -20.93 2.50
C VAL A 152 20.34 -22.32 1.89
N ALA A 153 20.34 -23.38 2.72
CA ALA A 153 20.29 -24.76 2.24
C ALA A 153 18.97 -25.08 1.53
N GLY A 154 17.84 -24.53 2.00
CA GLY A 154 16.54 -24.66 1.33
C GLY A 154 16.53 -24.03 -0.06
N LEU A 155 16.98 -22.77 -0.15
CA LEU A 155 17.05 -22.04 -1.42
C LEU A 155 18.00 -22.71 -2.43
N ARG A 156 19.18 -23.17 -1.99
CA ARG A 156 20.10 -23.91 -2.85
C ARG A 156 19.49 -25.22 -3.37
N ARG A 157 18.73 -25.94 -2.53
CA ARG A 157 18.00 -27.16 -2.93
C ARG A 157 16.86 -26.86 -3.91
N ALA A 158 16.23 -25.69 -3.80
CA ALA A 158 15.24 -25.21 -4.76
C ALA A 158 15.86 -24.64 -6.06
N GLY A 159 17.18 -24.71 -6.24
CA GLY A 159 17.87 -24.31 -7.47
C GLY A 159 18.27 -22.83 -7.54
N PHE A 160 18.02 -22.03 -6.51
CA PHE A 160 18.48 -20.64 -6.45
C PHE A 160 20.02 -20.56 -6.37
N ARG A 161 20.60 -19.60 -7.09
CA ARG A 161 22.05 -19.35 -7.16
C ARG A 161 22.32 -17.85 -7.27
N GLY A 162 23.50 -17.42 -6.83
CA GLY A 162 23.93 -16.04 -7.03
C GLY A 162 23.29 -15.02 -6.08
N GLY A 163 23.58 -13.74 -6.34
CA GLY A 163 22.97 -12.60 -5.64
C GLY A 163 23.02 -12.70 -4.12
N TRP A 164 21.85 -12.74 -3.51
CA TRP A 164 21.64 -12.82 -2.06
C TRP A 164 22.26 -14.09 -1.41
N LEU A 165 22.49 -15.16 -2.18
CA LEU A 165 23.10 -16.42 -1.68
C LEU A 165 24.64 -16.50 -1.81
N LYS A 166 25.26 -15.47 -2.39
CA LYS A 166 26.72 -15.36 -2.50
C LYS A 166 27.32 -14.77 -1.24
#